data_AF-A0A3B9API6-F1
#
_entry.id   AF-A0A3B9API6-F1
#
_cell.length_a   1.000
_cell.length_b   1.000
_cell.length_c   1.000
_cell.angle_alpha   90.00
_cell.angle_beta   90.00
_cell.angle_gamma   90.00
#
_symmetry.space_group_name_H-M   'P 1'
#
loop_
_entity.id
_entity.type
_entity.pdbx_description
1 polymer ?
#
loop_
_entity_poly.entity_id
_entity_poly.type
_entity_poly.pdbx_seq_one_letter_code
_entity_poly.pdbx_strand_id
1 'polypeptide(L)'
;MQPLDDQYYDRLNEIAAAIQDSENLTMYLDEEEDEYYNALRTEFEPMLSALHHQVASEAPLQLVTFEKYLLEPPFEGLYLPRVLGFAVLRGEITDQYKYVRPNDHFKEILLAICKSVHFDQLKKRIGQSITVGFALSSDIWITNLMSLVENKRIRYFLQQQKQDRFRDLKDREDIYRRYSNQFRHEQYHSADFPKTLGEMKANFSALRQFLLKRFETGAGNDSLKAQITGFLNNKEFQGSEEYLEMLAICGNFVDLDPAERKAFATHFERERRSFQEFDLRYLRFLVSLYKSPGIDAVNDERMSQAVDKMYKDRIADYYRIADKIHNLGYVHPDAIEAVQEFYNTHEGLSVETECLRQLVITYFTRLVKGLTEREYNDYFELTKIFSLYMKIFGNQQFNQDVEKLSMNYINKLLLTYTDKRAKDYQDIKRFVSTQFVDFNFLSDKEVVEMFKTRRKRKKKSDEE
;
A
#
# COMPACT_ATOMS: atom_id res chain seq x y z
N MET A 1 -2.78 8.12 -20.59
CA MET A 1 -4.14 7.97 -20.02
C MET A 1 -5.04 7.22 -20.98
N GLN A 2 -5.76 6.22 -20.47
CA GLN A 2 -6.73 5.46 -21.25
C GLN A 2 -8.04 6.25 -21.41
N PRO A 3 -8.70 6.23 -22.58
CA PRO A 3 -10.03 6.81 -22.72
C PRO A 3 -11.02 6.14 -21.77
N LEU A 4 -12.04 6.89 -21.37
CA LEU A 4 -13.13 6.38 -20.55
C LEU A 4 -14.04 5.51 -21.42
N ASP A 5 -14.44 4.33 -20.93
CA ASP A 5 -15.40 3.48 -21.65
C ASP A 5 -16.78 4.15 -21.71
N ASP A 6 -17.51 3.89 -22.80
CA ASP A 6 -18.81 4.50 -23.10
C ASP A 6 -19.80 4.36 -21.93
N GLN A 7 -19.82 3.20 -21.25
CA GLN A 7 -20.70 2.98 -20.10
C GLN A 7 -20.51 3.99 -18.94
N TYR A 8 -19.26 4.38 -18.67
CA TYR A 8 -18.96 5.34 -17.60
C TYR A 8 -19.19 6.76 -18.08
N TYR A 9 -18.93 7.02 -19.36
CA TYR A 9 -19.21 8.29 -20.02
C TYR A 9 -20.71 8.60 -20.04
N ASP A 10 -21.52 7.63 -20.47
CA ASP A 10 -22.98 7.72 -20.49
C ASP A 10 -23.53 7.97 -19.10
N ARG A 11 -23.04 7.22 -18.10
CA ARG A 11 -23.47 7.41 -16.71
C ARG A 11 -23.09 8.78 -16.15
N LEU A 12 -21.91 9.32 -16.51
CA LEU A 12 -21.55 10.69 -16.15
C LEU A 12 -22.49 11.69 -16.80
N ASN A 13 -22.84 11.52 -18.06
CA ASN A 13 -23.76 12.42 -18.76
C ASN A 13 -25.18 12.37 -18.19
N GLU A 14 -25.66 11.20 -17.76
CA GLU A 14 -26.92 11.07 -17.02
C GLU A 14 -26.89 11.86 -15.70
N ILE A 15 -25.79 11.75 -14.94
CA ILE A 15 -25.61 12.51 -13.69
C ILE A 15 -25.53 14.01 -13.98
N ALA A 16 -24.79 14.41 -15.03
CA ALA A 16 -24.68 15.80 -15.46
C ALA A 16 -26.05 16.38 -15.80
N ALA A 17 -26.84 15.68 -16.62
CA ALA A 17 -28.20 16.11 -16.96
C ALA A 17 -29.07 16.25 -15.70
N ALA A 18 -29.03 15.27 -14.79
CA ALA A 18 -29.77 15.33 -13.53
C ALA A 18 -29.35 16.51 -12.63
N ILE A 19 -28.07 16.86 -12.60
CA ILE A 19 -27.58 18.05 -11.87
C ILE A 19 -28.15 19.32 -12.51
N GLN A 20 -28.07 19.44 -13.84
CA GLN A 20 -28.53 20.64 -14.56
C GLN A 20 -30.04 20.84 -14.48
N ASP A 21 -30.81 19.74 -14.42
CA ASP A 21 -32.27 19.77 -14.28
C ASP A 21 -32.73 19.89 -12.81
N SER A 22 -31.80 19.93 -11.84
CA SER A 22 -32.16 19.93 -10.42
C SER A 22 -32.68 21.28 -9.94
N GLU A 23 -33.76 21.22 -9.13
CA GLU A 23 -34.31 22.40 -8.46
C GLU A 23 -33.27 23.03 -7.51
N ASN A 24 -32.47 22.19 -6.84
CA ASN A 24 -31.38 22.63 -5.97
C ASN A 24 -30.34 23.48 -6.71
N LEU A 25 -30.01 23.16 -7.97
CA LEU A 25 -29.10 23.99 -8.77
C LEU A 25 -29.75 25.31 -9.16
N THR A 26 -31.01 25.26 -9.58
CA THR A 26 -31.77 26.46 -9.94
C THR A 26 -31.84 27.44 -8.77
N MET A 27 -32.25 26.96 -7.60
CA MET A 27 -32.31 27.77 -6.37
C MET A 27 -30.93 28.28 -5.96
N TYR A 28 -29.88 27.48 -6.10
CA TYR A 28 -28.53 27.94 -5.81
C TYR A 28 -28.07 29.05 -6.77
N LEU A 29 -28.39 28.95 -8.07
CA LEU A 29 -28.03 29.98 -9.05
C LEU A 29 -28.81 31.30 -8.83
N ASP A 30 -30.03 31.22 -8.29
CA ASP A 30 -30.87 32.38 -8.00
C ASP A 30 -30.50 33.05 -6.65
N GLU A 31 -30.29 32.26 -5.60
CA GLU A 31 -30.14 32.75 -4.23
C GLU A 31 -28.68 32.75 -3.72
N GLU A 32 -27.78 31.98 -4.34
CA GLU A 32 -26.37 31.79 -3.96
C GLU A 32 -26.13 31.36 -2.49
N GLU A 33 -27.16 30.82 -1.82
CA GLU A 33 -27.08 30.43 -0.41
C GLU A 33 -26.35 29.08 -0.20
N ASP A 34 -25.59 28.99 0.90
CA ASP A 34 -24.81 27.79 1.25
C ASP A 34 -25.69 26.53 1.45
N GLU A 35 -26.99 26.70 1.78
CA GLU A 35 -27.93 25.60 2.00
C GLU A 35 -28.17 24.79 0.72
N TYR A 36 -28.49 25.45 -0.40
CA TYR A 36 -28.75 24.77 -1.67
C TYR A 36 -27.50 24.11 -2.25
N TYR A 37 -26.32 24.70 -2.07
CA TYR A 37 -25.07 24.04 -2.44
C TYR A 37 -24.84 22.76 -1.63
N ASN A 38 -25.18 22.77 -0.34
CA ASN A 38 -25.08 21.56 0.48
C ASN A 38 -26.15 20.52 0.12
N ALA A 39 -27.33 20.94 -0.32
CA ALA A 39 -28.37 20.06 -0.85
C ALA A 39 -27.89 19.35 -2.13
N LEU A 40 -27.39 20.11 -3.11
CA LEU A 40 -26.76 19.56 -4.34
C LEU A 40 -25.71 18.51 -4.02
N ARG A 41 -24.83 18.81 -3.07
CA ARG A 41 -23.77 17.88 -2.68
C ARG A 41 -24.30 16.62 -2.04
N THR A 42 -25.28 16.73 -1.17
CA THR A 42 -25.89 15.58 -0.47
C THR A 42 -26.59 14.67 -1.46
N GLU A 43 -27.15 15.23 -2.52
CA GLU A 43 -27.83 14.51 -3.59
C GLU A 43 -26.85 13.84 -4.57
N PHE A 44 -25.89 14.59 -5.12
CA PHE A 44 -25.10 14.14 -6.26
C PHE A 44 -23.67 13.64 -5.93
N GLU A 45 -23.01 14.12 -4.86
CA GLU A 45 -21.67 13.59 -4.48
C GLU A 45 -21.68 12.07 -4.22
N PRO A 46 -22.73 11.45 -3.61
CA PRO A 46 -22.79 10.00 -3.46
C PRO A 46 -22.83 9.24 -4.79
N MET A 47 -23.53 9.76 -5.79
CA MET A 47 -23.63 9.14 -7.12
C MET A 47 -22.28 9.16 -7.85
N LEU A 48 -21.62 10.32 -7.84
CA LEU A 48 -20.27 10.49 -8.38
C LEU A 48 -19.27 9.59 -7.65
N SER A 49 -19.40 9.48 -6.32
CA SER A 49 -18.56 8.60 -5.52
C SER A 49 -18.74 7.14 -5.87
N ALA A 50 -19.99 6.67 -6.04
CA ALA A 50 -20.26 5.29 -6.41
C ALA A 50 -19.66 4.96 -7.78
N LEU A 51 -19.81 5.86 -8.76
CA LEU A 51 -19.25 5.68 -10.09
C LEU A 51 -17.72 5.71 -10.08
N HIS A 52 -17.10 6.62 -9.31
CA HIS A 52 -15.65 6.66 -9.13
C HIS A 52 -15.11 5.35 -8.56
N HIS A 53 -15.75 4.80 -7.53
CA HIS A 53 -15.37 3.50 -6.95
C HIS A 53 -15.53 2.35 -7.95
N GLN A 54 -16.57 2.38 -8.78
CA GLN A 54 -16.76 1.39 -9.83
C GLN A 54 -15.61 1.44 -10.84
N VAL A 55 -15.28 2.63 -11.37
CA VAL A 55 -14.15 2.82 -12.29
C VAL A 55 -12.83 2.41 -11.64
N ALA A 56 -12.59 2.78 -10.38
CA ALA A 56 -11.36 2.42 -9.67
C ALA A 56 -11.23 0.89 -9.47
N SER A 57 -12.33 0.18 -9.29
CA SER A 57 -12.35 -1.27 -9.15
C SER A 57 -12.15 -1.96 -10.50
N GLU A 58 -12.97 -1.62 -11.50
CA GLU A 58 -13.10 -2.33 -12.76
C GLU A 58 -12.11 -1.85 -13.84
N ALA A 59 -11.92 -0.53 -13.96
CA ALA A 59 -11.15 0.11 -15.02
C ALA A 59 -10.19 1.20 -14.49
N PRO A 60 -9.27 0.86 -13.57
CA PRO A 60 -8.47 1.84 -12.83
C PRO A 60 -7.59 2.75 -13.69
N LEU A 61 -7.20 2.30 -14.89
CA LEU A 61 -6.38 3.09 -15.81
C LEU A 61 -7.15 4.25 -16.47
N GLN A 62 -8.48 4.24 -16.34
CA GLN A 62 -9.38 5.30 -16.83
C GLN A 62 -9.70 6.33 -15.75
N LEU A 63 -9.27 6.10 -14.51
CA LEU A 63 -9.68 6.91 -13.35
C LEU A 63 -9.24 8.38 -13.48
N VAL A 64 -8.04 8.64 -14.00
CA VAL A 64 -7.59 10.02 -14.22
C VAL A 64 -8.43 10.72 -15.29
N THR A 65 -8.83 10.00 -16.33
CA THR A 65 -9.71 10.53 -17.39
C THR A 65 -11.10 10.83 -16.84
N PHE A 66 -11.65 9.94 -16.01
CA PHE A 66 -12.88 10.17 -15.25
C PHE A 66 -12.80 11.44 -14.40
N GLU A 67 -11.73 11.58 -13.60
CA GLU A 67 -11.53 12.73 -12.71
C GLU A 67 -11.35 14.04 -13.46
N LYS A 68 -10.72 14.01 -14.65
CA LYS A 68 -10.63 15.18 -15.55
C LYS A 68 -11.98 15.56 -16.15
N TYR A 69 -12.85 14.60 -16.45
CA TYR A 69 -14.20 14.90 -16.95
C TYR A 69 -15.06 15.62 -15.92
N LEU A 70 -14.83 15.38 -14.62
CA LEU A 70 -15.48 16.12 -13.54
C LEU A 70 -15.06 17.59 -13.44
N LEU A 71 -14.07 18.03 -14.22
CA LEU A 71 -13.69 19.44 -14.32
C LEU A 71 -14.57 20.22 -15.29
N GLU A 72 -15.44 19.54 -16.05
CA GLU A 72 -16.34 20.17 -17.00
C GLU A 72 -17.48 20.92 -16.29
N PRO A 73 -18.03 21.99 -16.91
CA PRO A 73 -19.03 22.87 -16.30
C PRO A 73 -20.26 22.17 -15.66
N PRO A 74 -20.79 21.05 -16.21
CA PRO A 74 -21.95 20.40 -15.61
C PRO A 74 -21.72 19.84 -14.19
N PHE A 75 -20.46 19.65 -13.77
CA PHE A 75 -20.08 19.13 -12.45
C PHE A 75 -19.44 20.19 -11.55
N GLU A 76 -19.45 21.46 -11.96
CA GLU A 76 -18.71 22.56 -11.33
C GLU A 76 -18.79 22.52 -9.79
N GLY A 77 -17.63 22.39 -9.14
CA GLY A 77 -17.52 22.35 -7.66
C GLY A 77 -17.97 21.05 -6.97
N LEU A 78 -18.66 20.13 -7.65
CA LEU A 78 -19.10 18.87 -7.06
C LEU A 78 -17.97 17.84 -7.08
N TYR A 79 -17.80 17.14 -5.95
CA TYR A 79 -16.82 16.05 -5.78
C TYR A 79 -15.33 16.43 -5.91
N LEU A 80 -15.00 17.61 -6.45
CA LEU A 80 -13.62 18.11 -6.63
C LEU A 80 -12.77 18.08 -5.35
N PRO A 81 -13.28 18.37 -4.13
CA PRO A 81 -12.46 18.29 -2.93
C PRO A 81 -11.92 16.87 -2.64
N ARG A 82 -12.67 15.82 -2.99
CA ARG A 82 -12.20 14.42 -2.86
C ARG A 82 -11.18 14.09 -3.95
N VAL A 83 -11.49 14.44 -5.19
CA VAL A 83 -10.60 14.24 -6.35
C VAL A 83 -9.25 14.95 -6.16
N LEU A 84 -9.26 16.15 -5.58
CA LEU A 84 -8.04 16.86 -5.19
C LEU A 84 -7.19 16.06 -4.19
N GLY A 85 -7.83 15.45 -3.18
CA GLY A 85 -7.15 14.62 -2.21
C GLY A 85 -6.56 13.35 -2.81
N PHE A 86 -7.31 12.69 -3.69
CA PHE A 86 -6.83 11.54 -4.46
C PHE A 86 -5.60 11.91 -5.30
N ALA A 87 -5.65 13.04 -6.02
CA ALA A 87 -4.54 13.50 -6.84
C ALA A 87 -3.28 13.79 -6.00
N VAL A 88 -3.42 14.37 -4.81
CA VAL A 88 -2.30 14.58 -3.88
C VAL A 88 -1.67 13.25 -3.45
N LEU A 89 -2.50 12.27 -3.06
CA LEU A 89 -2.00 10.99 -2.55
C LEU A 89 -1.51 10.03 -3.64
N ARG A 90 -1.88 10.24 -4.91
CA ARG A 90 -1.44 9.42 -6.04
C ARG A 90 -0.01 9.72 -6.48
N GLY A 91 0.52 10.91 -6.16
CA GLY A 91 1.87 11.30 -6.58
C GLY A 91 2.96 10.46 -5.92
N GLU A 92 3.95 10.01 -6.71
CA GLU A 92 5.10 9.27 -6.19
C GLU A 92 5.95 10.17 -5.28
N ILE A 93 6.23 9.70 -4.05
CA ILE A 93 7.05 10.41 -3.08
C ILE A 93 8.36 9.67 -2.78
N THR A 94 9.39 10.45 -2.45
CA THR A 94 10.69 9.96 -1.94
C THR A 94 10.63 9.72 -0.43
N ASP A 95 11.69 9.14 0.14
CA ASP A 95 11.88 9.01 1.60
C ASP A 95 11.91 10.36 2.33
N GLN A 96 12.12 11.46 1.60
CA GLN A 96 12.00 12.82 2.14
C GLN A 96 10.57 13.36 2.12
N TYR A 97 9.58 12.53 1.77
CA TYR A 97 8.19 12.93 1.56
C TYR A 97 8.07 14.10 0.57
N LYS A 98 8.89 14.10 -0.49
CA LYS A 98 8.77 15.03 -1.62
C LYS A 98 8.37 14.28 -2.86
N TYR A 99 7.54 14.89 -3.70
CA TYR A 99 7.22 14.30 -4.99
C TYR A 99 8.49 14.11 -5.82
N VAL A 100 8.62 12.93 -6.42
CA VAL A 100 9.70 12.62 -7.37
C VAL A 100 9.56 13.50 -8.62
N ARG A 101 8.33 13.83 -9.00
CA ARG A 101 8.00 14.65 -10.18
C ARG A 101 6.90 15.66 -9.89
N PRO A 102 6.80 16.74 -10.69
CA PRO A 102 5.62 17.59 -10.73
C PRO A 102 4.33 16.75 -10.83
N ASN A 103 3.39 17.00 -9.93
CA ASN A 103 2.09 16.33 -9.94
C ASN A 103 1.10 17.17 -10.77
N ASP A 104 1.06 16.91 -12.08
CA ASP A 104 0.24 17.69 -13.01
C ASP A 104 -1.25 17.51 -12.76
N HIS A 105 -1.70 16.33 -12.35
CA HIS A 105 -3.10 16.09 -12.04
C HIS A 105 -3.56 16.92 -10.82
N PHE A 106 -2.75 16.98 -9.76
CA PHE A 106 -3.00 17.88 -8.63
C PHE A 106 -3.07 19.35 -9.05
N LYS A 107 -2.18 19.80 -9.95
CA LYS A 107 -2.20 21.16 -10.50
C LYS A 107 -3.48 21.45 -11.28
N GLU A 108 -3.88 20.56 -12.19
CA GLU A 108 -5.06 20.75 -13.04
C GLU A 108 -6.34 20.90 -12.19
N ILE A 109 -6.57 19.98 -11.24
CA ILE A 109 -7.74 20.04 -10.36
C ILE A 109 -7.71 21.30 -9.48
N LEU A 110 -6.54 21.65 -8.92
CA LEU A 110 -6.43 22.85 -8.10
C LEU A 110 -6.72 24.12 -8.91
N LEU A 111 -6.23 24.21 -10.15
CA LEU A 111 -6.50 25.34 -11.02
C LEU A 111 -7.98 25.41 -11.44
N ALA A 112 -8.63 24.27 -11.69
CA ALA A 112 -10.08 24.23 -11.95
C ALA A 112 -10.85 24.76 -10.73
N ILE A 113 -10.54 24.28 -9.53
CA ILE A 113 -11.13 24.76 -8.27
C ILE A 113 -10.90 26.27 -8.10
N CYS A 114 -9.69 26.78 -8.39
CA CYS A 114 -9.37 28.21 -8.28
C CYS A 114 -10.09 29.09 -9.31
N LYS A 115 -10.59 28.51 -10.41
CA LYS A 115 -11.39 29.21 -11.43
C LYS A 115 -12.90 29.05 -11.20
N SER A 116 -13.29 28.17 -10.30
CA SER A 116 -14.67 27.88 -9.97
C SER A 116 -15.40 29.09 -9.40
N VAL A 117 -16.65 29.27 -9.82
CA VAL A 117 -17.57 30.24 -9.19
C VAL A 117 -17.89 29.85 -7.74
N HIS A 118 -17.83 28.56 -7.41
CA HIS A 118 -18.07 28.03 -6.06
C HIS A 118 -16.81 28.01 -5.19
N PHE A 119 -15.78 28.79 -5.52
CA PHE A 119 -14.52 28.78 -4.78
C PHE A 119 -14.70 29.05 -3.28
N ASP A 120 -15.63 29.93 -2.89
CA ASP A 120 -15.87 30.28 -1.49
C ASP A 120 -16.46 29.12 -0.68
N GLN A 121 -17.20 28.22 -1.30
CA GLN A 121 -17.66 26.97 -0.71
C GLN A 121 -16.54 25.92 -0.72
N LEU A 122 -15.81 25.80 -1.83
CA LEU A 122 -14.72 24.82 -2.00
C LEU A 122 -13.56 25.05 -1.04
N LYS A 123 -13.15 26.32 -0.82
CA LYS A 123 -12.04 26.68 0.07
C LYS A 123 -12.22 26.17 1.50
N LYS A 124 -13.47 25.98 1.95
CA LYS A 124 -13.82 25.42 3.27
C LYS A 124 -13.42 23.95 3.43
N ARG A 125 -13.21 23.20 2.34
CA ARG A 125 -12.97 21.74 2.32
C ARG A 125 -11.61 21.31 1.80
N ILE A 126 -10.91 22.17 1.06
CA ILE A 126 -9.67 21.80 0.34
C ILE A 126 -8.38 22.21 1.04
N GLY A 127 -8.44 23.00 2.12
CA GLY A 127 -7.26 23.58 2.77
C GLY A 127 -6.23 22.53 3.20
N GLN A 128 -6.68 21.43 3.81
CA GLN A 128 -5.79 20.33 4.20
C GLN A 128 -5.15 19.66 2.97
N SER A 129 -5.93 19.39 1.92
CA SER A 129 -5.44 18.78 0.67
C SER A 129 -4.33 19.62 0.04
N ILE A 130 -4.53 20.94 -0.07
CA ILE A 130 -3.54 21.87 -0.62
C ILE A 130 -2.30 21.94 0.29
N THR A 131 -2.51 22.01 1.60
CA THR A 131 -1.41 22.03 2.58
C THR A 131 -0.51 20.81 2.41
N VAL A 132 -1.09 19.62 2.28
CA VAL A 132 -0.34 18.38 2.02
C VAL A 132 0.33 18.43 0.66
N GLY A 133 -0.41 18.75 -0.41
CA GLY A 133 0.14 18.85 -1.76
C GLY A 133 1.33 19.81 -1.86
N PHE A 134 1.28 20.96 -1.16
CA PHE A 134 2.38 21.92 -1.08
C PHE A 134 3.53 21.43 -0.20
N ALA A 135 3.25 20.76 0.92
CA ALA A 135 4.28 20.14 1.75
C ALA A 135 5.12 19.13 0.97
N LEU A 136 4.50 18.38 0.04
CA LEU A 136 5.16 17.40 -0.84
C LEU A 136 5.81 18.02 -2.09
N SER A 137 5.39 19.23 -2.50
CA SER A 137 5.89 19.90 -3.71
C SER A 137 7.18 20.69 -3.50
N SER A 138 7.86 21.05 -4.59
CA SER A 138 8.99 21.99 -4.56
C SER A 138 8.53 23.44 -4.52
N ASP A 139 9.32 24.33 -3.91
CA ASP A 139 8.99 25.75 -3.81
C ASP A 139 8.85 26.43 -5.18
N ILE A 140 9.67 26.01 -6.15
CA ILE A 140 9.62 26.50 -7.54
C ILE A 140 8.29 26.12 -8.17
N TRP A 141 7.86 24.87 -8.02
CA TRP A 141 6.59 24.39 -8.57
C TRP A 141 5.39 25.14 -7.97
N ILE A 142 5.39 25.35 -6.66
CA ILE A 142 4.32 26.10 -5.96
C ILE A 142 4.26 27.55 -6.48
N THR A 143 5.42 28.20 -6.61
CA THR A 143 5.51 29.58 -7.11
C THR A 143 4.97 29.70 -8.54
N ASN A 144 5.33 28.75 -9.42
CA ASN A 144 4.82 28.68 -10.78
C ASN A 144 3.31 28.38 -10.85
N LEU A 145 2.77 27.60 -9.91
CA LEU A 145 1.32 27.38 -9.84
C LEU A 145 0.59 28.64 -9.41
N MET A 146 1.09 29.34 -8.38
CA MET A 146 0.47 30.57 -7.86
C MET A 146 0.44 31.72 -8.86
N SER A 147 1.41 31.78 -9.79
CA SER A 147 1.43 32.81 -10.84
C SER A 147 0.31 32.64 -11.88
N LEU A 148 -0.21 31.42 -12.05
CA LEU A 148 -1.34 31.12 -12.95
C LEU A 148 -2.70 31.54 -12.38
N VAL A 149 -2.76 31.89 -11.09
CA VAL A 149 -4.00 32.32 -10.43
C VAL A 149 -4.05 33.84 -10.42
N GLU A 150 -4.91 34.45 -11.25
CA GLU A 150 -5.01 35.90 -11.38
C GLU A 150 -5.65 36.58 -10.16
N ASN A 151 -6.67 35.95 -9.57
CA ASN A 151 -7.42 36.49 -8.44
C ASN A 151 -6.54 36.57 -7.17
N LYS A 152 -6.28 37.80 -6.70
CA LYS A 152 -5.41 38.08 -5.54
C LYS A 152 -5.92 37.44 -4.24
N ARG A 153 -7.24 37.36 -4.02
CA ARG A 153 -7.82 36.75 -2.81
C ARG A 153 -7.54 35.25 -2.77
N ILE A 154 -7.73 34.58 -3.91
CA ILE A 154 -7.43 33.15 -4.07
C ILE A 154 -5.93 32.90 -3.90
N ARG A 155 -5.08 33.73 -4.52
CA ARG A 155 -3.62 33.62 -4.36
C ARG A 155 -3.20 33.76 -2.90
N TYR A 156 -3.78 34.70 -2.16
CA TYR A 156 -3.53 34.86 -0.72
C TYR A 156 -3.96 33.63 0.08
N PHE A 157 -5.13 33.05 -0.21
CA PHE A 157 -5.57 31.80 0.40
C PHE A 157 -4.57 30.65 0.14
N LEU A 158 -4.09 30.50 -1.09
CA LEU A 158 -3.08 29.48 -1.43
C LEU A 158 -1.77 29.72 -0.67
N GLN A 159 -1.32 30.97 -0.55
CA GLN A 159 -0.12 31.32 0.22
C GLN A 159 -0.23 30.89 1.70
N GLN A 160 -1.41 31.02 2.31
CA GLN A 160 -1.64 30.57 3.68
C GLN A 160 -1.54 29.04 3.85
N GLN A 161 -1.79 28.26 2.79
CA GLN A 161 -1.65 26.80 2.85
C GLN A 161 -0.19 26.35 2.83
N LYS A 162 0.74 27.22 2.40
CA LYS A 162 2.18 26.94 2.45
C LYS A 162 2.71 27.24 3.86
N GLN A 163 2.83 26.20 4.68
CA GLN A 163 3.29 26.33 6.07
C GLN A 163 4.78 25.96 6.21
N ASP A 164 5.57 26.82 6.86
CA ASP A 164 7.02 26.63 6.99
C ASP A 164 7.43 25.42 7.83
N ARG A 165 6.58 24.96 8.77
CA ARG A 165 6.86 23.77 9.57
C ARG A 165 7.12 22.52 8.72
N PHE A 166 6.48 22.40 7.55
CA PHE A 166 6.67 21.25 6.66
C PHE A 166 7.98 21.27 5.88
N ARG A 167 8.88 22.22 6.17
CA ARG A 167 10.30 22.09 5.79
C ARG A 167 10.97 20.96 6.58
N ASP A 168 10.53 20.71 7.81
CA ASP A 168 10.96 19.59 8.62
C ASP A 168 10.42 18.25 8.08
N LEU A 169 11.27 17.22 8.08
CA LEU A 169 10.94 15.90 7.54
C LEU A 169 9.87 15.20 8.38
N LYS A 170 9.98 15.27 9.70
CA LYS A 170 9.08 14.58 10.62
C LYS A 170 7.67 15.16 10.55
N ASP A 171 7.57 16.49 10.53
CA ASP A 171 6.27 17.15 10.35
C ASP A 171 5.62 16.81 9.00
N ARG A 172 6.43 16.64 7.94
CA ARG A 172 5.96 16.27 6.60
C ARG A 172 5.48 14.82 6.54
N GLU A 173 6.23 13.90 7.11
CA GLU A 173 5.82 12.50 7.29
C GLU A 173 4.51 12.42 8.08
N ASP A 174 4.42 13.13 9.20
CA ASP A 174 3.27 13.08 10.09
C ASP A 174 2.00 13.64 9.45
N ILE A 175 2.09 14.73 8.67
CA ILE A 175 0.91 15.23 7.94
C ILE A 175 0.52 14.29 6.81
N TYR A 176 1.47 13.76 6.04
CA TYR A 176 1.17 12.81 4.97
C TYR A 176 0.47 11.56 5.50
N ARG A 177 1.04 10.93 6.55
CA ARG A 177 0.48 9.72 7.16
C ARG A 177 -0.92 9.95 7.69
N ARG A 178 -1.16 11.05 8.42
CA ARG A 178 -2.49 11.39 8.94
C ARG A 178 -3.49 11.63 7.82
N TYR A 179 -3.07 12.32 6.76
CA TYR A 179 -3.93 12.62 5.62
C TYR A 179 -4.25 11.36 4.81
N SER A 180 -3.24 10.57 4.45
CA SER A 180 -3.40 9.29 3.76
C SER A 180 -4.35 8.34 4.50
N ASN A 181 -4.27 8.29 5.83
CA ASN A 181 -5.18 7.50 6.66
C ASN A 181 -6.66 7.90 6.54
N GLN A 182 -6.97 9.14 6.17
CA GLN A 182 -8.36 9.57 5.93
C GLN A 182 -8.97 8.87 4.70
N PHE A 183 -8.12 8.45 3.76
CA PHE A 183 -8.50 7.79 2.50
C PHE A 183 -8.16 6.29 2.49
N ARG A 184 -7.88 5.69 3.65
CA ARG A 184 -7.44 4.28 3.74
C ARG A 184 -8.43 3.26 3.17
N HIS A 185 -9.69 3.63 3.02
CA HIS A 185 -10.76 2.78 2.50
C HIS A 185 -11.18 3.18 1.07
N GLU A 186 -10.53 4.18 0.48
CA GLU A 186 -10.87 4.69 -0.85
C GLU A 186 -9.92 4.08 -1.89
N GLN A 187 -10.45 3.75 -3.06
CA GLN A 187 -9.65 3.25 -4.18
C GLN A 187 -9.43 4.38 -5.18
N TYR A 188 -8.20 4.88 -5.28
CA TYR A 188 -7.89 6.03 -6.12
C TYR A 188 -6.58 5.93 -6.88
N HIS A 189 -5.87 4.81 -6.78
CA HIS A 189 -4.61 4.62 -7.49
C HIS A 189 -4.85 4.35 -8.97
N SER A 190 -4.02 4.95 -9.82
CA SER A 190 -4.03 4.79 -11.26
C SER A 190 -2.61 5.03 -11.78
N ALA A 191 -2.29 4.51 -12.97
CA ALA A 191 -1.00 4.69 -13.63
C ALA A 191 -1.16 4.59 -15.15
N ASP A 192 -0.11 5.00 -15.86
CA ASP A 192 0.01 4.79 -17.30
C ASP A 192 0.98 3.64 -17.59
N PHE A 193 0.60 2.75 -18.52
CA PHE A 193 1.51 1.75 -19.06
C PHE A 193 2.43 2.40 -20.12
N PRO A 194 3.75 2.28 -19.99
CA PRO A 194 4.68 2.87 -20.94
C PRO A 194 4.59 2.16 -22.29
N LYS A 195 4.70 2.94 -23.37
CA LYS A 195 4.76 2.45 -24.75
C LYS A 195 6.17 2.47 -25.32
N THR A 196 7.04 3.32 -24.77
CA THR A 196 8.42 3.49 -25.22
C THR A 196 9.41 3.28 -24.07
N LEU A 197 10.67 2.99 -24.40
CA LEU A 197 11.71 2.80 -23.38
C LEU A 197 11.90 4.05 -22.50
N GLY A 198 11.81 5.24 -23.10
CA GLY A 198 11.90 6.50 -22.37
C GLY A 198 10.76 6.68 -21.37
N GLU A 199 9.53 6.37 -21.77
CA GLU A 199 8.38 6.35 -20.87
C GLU A 199 8.52 5.31 -19.77
N MET A 200 9.07 4.12 -20.07
CA MET A 200 9.27 3.07 -19.07
C MET A 200 10.26 3.53 -17.99
N LYS A 201 11.45 3.98 -18.38
CA LYS A 201 12.46 4.49 -17.43
C LYS A 201 11.95 5.66 -16.60
N ALA A 202 11.10 6.49 -17.18
CA ALA A 202 10.42 7.52 -16.42
C ALA A 202 9.35 6.89 -15.50
N ASN A 203 8.28 6.33 -16.03
CA ASN A 203 7.03 6.17 -15.30
C ASN A 203 6.87 4.81 -14.60
N PHE A 204 7.81 3.88 -14.75
CA PHE A 204 7.67 2.54 -14.20
C PHE A 204 7.56 2.50 -12.67
N SER A 205 8.27 3.38 -11.96
CA SER A 205 8.17 3.46 -10.50
C SER A 205 6.73 3.73 -10.03
N ALA A 206 6.03 4.65 -10.69
CA ALA A 206 4.62 4.95 -10.44
C ALA A 206 3.71 3.76 -10.82
N LEU A 207 3.96 3.12 -11.97
CA LEU A 207 3.23 1.91 -12.39
C LEU A 207 3.39 0.77 -11.38
N ARG A 208 4.61 0.54 -10.90
CA ARG A 208 4.91 -0.46 -9.87
C ARG A 208 4.15 -0.17 -8.59
N GLN A 209 4.23 1.05 -8.06
CA GLN A 209 3.51 1.43 -6.83
C GLN A 209 1.99 1.22 -6.99
N PHE A 210 1.44 1.61 -8.14
CA PHE A 210 0.03 1.36 -8.47
C PHE A 210 -0.31 -0.13 -8.42
N LEU A 211 0.47 -0.98 -9.11
CA LEU A 211 0.23 -2.42 -9.17
C LEU A 211 0.32 -3.05 -7.78
N LEU A 212 1.41 -2.80 -7.04
CA LEU A 212 1.60 -3.34 -5.69
C LEU A 212 0.46 -2.93 -4.75
N LYS A 213 0.03 -1.67 -4.81
CA LYS A 213 -1.06 -1.19 -3.97
C LYS A 213 -2.40 -1.83 -4.30
N ARG A 214 -2.67 -2.11 -5.58
CA ARG A 214 -3.87 -2.86 -5.98
C ARG A 214 -3.86 -4.27 -5.44
N PHE A 215 -2.74 -4.98 -5.54
CA PHE A 215 -2.62 -6.33 -5.00
C PHE A 215 -2.78 -6.37 -3.47
N GLU A 216 -2.26 -5.37 -2.75
CA GLU A 216 -2.47 -5.23 -1.30
C GLU A 216 -3.97 -5.12 -0.93
N THR A 217 -4.76 -4.43 -1.76
CA THR A 217 -6.20 -4.21 -1.52
C THR A 217 -7.09 -5.35 -2.01
N GLY A 218 -6.53 -6.35 -2.71
CA GLY A 218 -7.30 -7.44 -3.30
C GLY A 218 -8.28 -7.01 -4.40
N ALA A 219 -8.03 -5.87 -5.04
CA ALA A 219 -8.87 -5.38 -6.14
C ALA A 219 -8.78 -6.32 -7.37
N GLY A 220 -9.86 -6.43 -8.16
CA GLY A 220 -9.88 -7.22 -9.39
C GLY A 220 -8.88 -6.69 -10.42
N ASN A 221 -8.13 -7.57 -11.09
CA ASN A 221 -7.03 -7.17 -12.00
C ASN A 221 -7.21 -7.64 -13.45
N ASP A 222 -8.40 -8.13 -13.80
CA ASP A 222 -8.65 -8.67 -15.14
C ASP A 222 -8.46 -7.63 -16.24
N SER A 223 -8.87 -6.37 -16.00
CA SER A 223 -8.67 -5.27 -16.94
C SER A 223 -7.20 -4.89 -17.17
N LEU A 224 -6.29 -5.32 -16.29
CA LEU A 224 -4.85 -5.05 -16.42
C LEU A 224 -4.11 -6.12 -17.22
N LYS A 225 -4.69 -7.33 -17.39
CA LYS A 225 -4.02 -8.46 -18.05
C LYS A 225 -3.54 -8.14 -19.46
N ALA A 226 -4.39 -7.49 -20.25
CA ALA A 226 -4.05 -7.09 -21.62
C ALA A 226 -2.87 -6.09 -21.66
N GLN A 227 -2.84 -5.14 -20.72
CA GLN A 227 -1.78 -4.13 -20.65
C GLN A 227 -0.45 -4.73 -20.17
N ILE A 228 -0.49 -5.62 -19.16
CA ILE A 228 0.68 -6.37 -18.69
C ILE A 228 1.24 -7.26 -19.80
N THR A 229 0.36 -7.97 -20.51
CA THR A 229 0.76 -8.80 -21.66
C THR A 229 1.38 -7.95 -22.77
N GLY A 230 0.79 -6.79 -23.08
CA GLY A 230 1.36 -5.81 -24.01
C GLY A 230 2.75 -5.33 -23.60
N PHE A 231 2.95 -5.04 -22.31
CA PHE A 231 4.25 -4.67 -21.75
C PHE A 231 5.28 -5.80 -21.92
N LEU A 232 4.94 -7.04 -21.55
CA LEU A 232 5.85 -8.18 -21.64
C LEU A 232 6.21 -8.53 -23.09
N ASN A 233 5.29 -8.30 -24.04
CA ASN A 233 5.51 -8.51 -25.47
C ASN A 233 6.39 -7.43 -26.12
N ASN A 234 6.59 -6.28 -25.47
CA ASN A 234 7.46 -5.24 -26.01
C ASN A 234 8.94 -5.65 -25.89
N LYS A 235 9.58 -5.87 -27.04
CA LYS A 235 10.99 -6.28 -27.10
C LYS A 235 11.97 -5.20 -26.64
N GLU A 236 11.60 -3.93 -26.75
CA GLU A 236 12.46 -2.82 -26.31
C GLU A 236 12.63 -2.78 -24.80
N PHE A 237 11.72 -3.39 -24.03
CA PHE A 237 11.76 -3.37 -22.57
C PHE A 237 12.66 -4.48 -21.99
N GLN A 238 12.98 -5.50 -22.78
CA GLN A 238 13.74 -6.69 -22.35
C GLN A 238 15.15 -6.31 -21.87
N GLY A 239 15.73 -7.10 -20.96
CA GLY A 239 17.06 -6.83 -20.40
C GLY A 239 17.11 -5.57 -19.52
N SER A 240 16.01 -5.21 -18.86
CA SER A 240 15.93 -4.08 -17.94
C SER A 240 15.40 -4.49 -16.56
N GLU A 241 15.73 -3.71 -15.53
CA GLU A 241 15.20 -3.91 -14.17
C GLU A 241 13.67 -3.84 -14.15
N GLU A 242 13.09 -2.87 -14.86
CA GLU A 242 11.65 -2.66 -14.90
C GLU A 242 10.92 -3.88 -15.51
N TYR A 243 11.53 -4.51 -16.50
CA TYR A 243 10.99 -5.74 -17.08
C TYR A 243 11.04 -6.92 -16.12
N LEU A 244 12.16 -7.08 -15.40
CA LEU A 244 12.30 -8.10 -14.36
C LEU A 244 11.28 -7.90 -13.23
N GLU A 245 11.10 -6.67 -12.78
CA GLU A 245 10.11 -6.34 -11.74
C GLU A 245 8.69 -6.60 -12.22
N MET A 246 8.35 -6.27 -13.47
CA MET A 246 7.06 -6.61 -14.06
C MET A 246 6.85 -8.12 -14.16
N LEU A 247 7.88 -8.89 -14.54
CA LEU A 247 7.81 -10.35 -14.54
C LEU A 247 7.51 -10.90 -13.15
N ALA A 248 8.23 -10.42 -12.13
CA ALA A 248 8.00 -10.84 -10.75
C ALA A 248 6.58 -10.49 -10.26
N ILE A 249 6.11 -9.27 -10.55
CA ILE A 249 4.74 -8.86 -10.22
C ILE A 249 3.71 -9.75 -10.92
N CYS A 250 3.87 -9.97 -12.23
CA CYS A 250 2.96 -10.76 -13.02
C CYS A 250 2.90 -12.21 -12.52
N GLY A 251 4.05 -12.85 -12.32
CA GLY A 251 4.13 -14.25 -11.89
C GLY A 251 3.59 -14.52 -10.49
N ASN A 252 3.70 -13.55 -9.57
CA ASN A 252 3.22 -13.71 -8.19
C ASN A 252 1.75 -13.32 -8.02
N PHE A 253 1.26 -12.27 -8.70
CA PHE A 253 -0.03 -11.65 -8.37
C PHE A 253 -1.10 -11.71 -9.47
N VAL A 254 -0.74 -12.01 -10.72
CA VAL A 254 -1.72 -12.08 -11.81
C VAL A 254 -2.19 -13.51 -11.97
N ASP A 255 -3.51 -13.71 -11.97
CA ASP A 255 -4.11 -15.01 -12.28
C ASP A 255 -4.02 -15.30 -13.77
N LEU A 256 -3.06 -16.14 -14.14
CA LEU A 256 -2.81 -16.58 -15.51
C LEU A 256 -3.44 -17.95 -15.78
N ASP A 257 -4.19 -18.05 -16.88
CA ASP A 257 -4.67 -19.31 -17.42
C ASP A 257 -3.49 -20.18 -17.94
N PRO A 258 -3.72 -21.46 -18.32
CA PRO A 258 -2.63 -22.34 -18.77
C PRO A 258 -1.86 -21.83 -20.01
N ALA A 259 -2.53 -21.15 -20.94
CA ALA A 259 -1.90 -20.61 -22.14
C ALA A 259 -1.10 -19.34 -21.82
N GLU A 260 -1.69 -18.43 -21.03
CA GLU A 260 -1.05 -17.21 -20.53
C GLU A 260 0.18 -17.55 -19.68
N ARG A 261 0.09 -18.56 -18.81
CA ARG A 261 1.21 -19.01 -17.98
C ARG A 261 2.35 -19.56 -18.79
N LYS A 262 2.06 -20.31 -19.86
CA LYS A 262 3.08 -20.80 -20.79
C LYS A 262 3.77 -19.65 -21.52
N ALA A 263 3.02 -18.64 -21.93
CA ALA A 263 3.58 -17.43 -22.53
C ALA A 263 4.47 -16.70 -21.53
N PHE A 264 3.97 -16.44 -20.31
CA PHE A 264 4.75 -15.83 -19.22
C PHE A 264 6.04 -16.58 -18.93
N ALA A 265 5.99 -17.91 -18.76
CA ALA A 265 7.16 -18.75 -18.51
C ALA A 265 8.21 -18.60 -19.63
N THR A 266 7.76 -18.43 -20.88
CA THR A 266 8.67 -18.16 -22.01
C THR A 266 9.41 -16.83 -21.86
N HIS A 267 8.72 -15.77 -21.40
CA HIS A 267 9.37 -14.49 -21.11
C HIS A 267 10.32 -14.60 -19.92
N PHE A 268 9.89 -15.25 -18.84
CA PHE A 268 10.69 -15.42 -17.62
C PHE A 268 11.97 -16.20 -17.89
N GLU A 269 11.88 -17.38 -18.52
CA GLU A 269 13.04 -18.23 -18.81
C GLU A 269 14.01 -17.59 -19.80
N ARG A 270 13.53 -16.76 -20.73
CA ARG A 270 14.40 -15.97 -21.59
C ARG A 270 15.24 -15.00 -20.76
N GLU A 271 14.59 -14.13 -19.99
CA GLU A 271 15.30 -13.11 -19.19
C GLU A 271 16.22 -13.75 -18.15
N ARG A 272 15.77 -14.83 -17.51
CA ARG A 272 16.54 -15.61 -16.55
C ARG A 272 17.88 -16.09 -17.11
N ARG A 273 17.95 -16.34 -18.41
CA ARG A 273 19.15 -16.85 -19.10
C ARG A 273 19.96 -15.76 -19.80
N SER A 274 19.34 -14.63 -20.16
CA SER A 274 20.00 -13.57 -20.94
C SER A 274 20.35 -12.32 -20.14
N PHE A 275 19.63 -12.02 -19.06
CA PHE A 275 19.85 -10.80 -18.27
C PHE A 275 20.88 -11.05 -17.16
N GLN A 276 21.85 -10.14 -17.05
CA GLN A 276 22.96 -10.27 -16.12
C GLN A 276 22.49 -10.25 -14.66
N GLU A 277 22.92 -11.24 -13.87
CA GLU A 277 22.55 -11.37 -12.44
C GLU A 277 21.02 -11.39 -12.22
N PHE A 278 20.27 -11.91 -13.19
CA PHE A 278 18.80 -11.96 -13.10
C PHE A 278 18.34 -12.63 -11.80
N ASP A 279 18.96 -13.74 -11.42
CA ASP A 279 18.65 -14.49 -10.19
C ASP A 279 18.77 -13.64 -8.92
N LEU A 280 19.89 -12.93 -8.76
CA LEU A 280 20.13 -12.04 -7.63
C LEU A 280 19.15 -10.86 -7.61
N ARG A 281 18.90 -10.23 -8.77
CA ARG A 281 17.99 -9.08 -8.89
C ARG A 281 16.54 -9.48 -8.62
N TYR A 282 16.11 -10.61 -9.19
CA TYR A 282 14.81 -11.19 -8.98
C TYR A 282 14.55 -11.49 -7.51
N LEU A 283 15.46 -12.21 -6.85
CA LEU A 283 15.28 -12.58 -5.45
C LEU A 283 15.30 -11.35 -4.53
N ARG A 284 16.11 -10.32 -4.82
CA ARG A 284 16.09 -9.05 -4.07
C ARG A 284 14.74 -8.37 -4.19
N PHE A 285 14.17 -8.36 -5.39
CA PHE A 285 12.84 -7.80 -5.60
C PHE A 285 11.76 -8.67 -4.93
N LEU A 286 11.88 -9.99 -4.97
CA LEU A 286 10.98 -10.91 -4.27
C LEU A 286 10.95 -10.67 -2.76
N VAL A 287 12.10 -10.41 -2.12
CA VAL A 287 12.16 -9.98 -0.71
C VAL A 287 11.33 -8.72 -0.47
N SER A 288 11.35 -7.76 -1.40
CA SER A 288 10.52 -6.55 -1.30
C SER A 288 9.03 -6.87 -1.39
N LEU A 289 8.64 -7.80 -2.27
CA LEU A 289 7.25 -8.23 -2.44
C LEU A 289 6.70 -8.95 -1.20
N TYR A 290 7.53 -9.77 -0.53
CA TYR A 290 7.17 -10.37 0.76
C TYR A 290 6.84 -9.32 1.83
N LYS A 291 7.58 -8.21 1.85
CA LYS A 291 7.38 -7.12 2.81
C LYS A 291 6.19 -6.24 2.44
N SER A 292 6.01 -5.95 1.15
CA SER A 292 4.89 -5.16 0.62
C SER A 292 4.71 -5.43 -0.88
N PRO A 293 3.51 -5.86 -1.33
CA PRO A 293 2.24 -5.88 -0.61
C PRO A 293 2.05 -7.08 0.34
N GLY A 294 2.95 -8.06 0.30
CA GLY A 294 2.82 -9.34 1.00
C GLY A 294 2.63 -10.48 0.00
N ILE A 295 3.51 -11.47 0.08
CA ILE A 295 3.41 -12.73 -0.66
C ILE A 295 2.98 -13.82 0.33
N ASP A 296 2.02 -14.64 -0.08
CA ASP A 296 1.63 -15.86 0.63
C ASP A 296 1.89 -17.12 -0.21
N ALA A 297 1.47 -18.28 0.31
CA ALA A 297 1.65 -19.56 -0.36
C ALA A 297 1.00 -19.62 -1.75
N VAL A 298 -0.13 -18.94 -1.97
CA VAL A 298 -0.81 -18.92 -3.28
C VAL A 298 0.05 -18.17 -4.29
N ASN A 299 0.63 -17.04 -3.89
CA ASN A 299 1.52 -16.27 -4.75
C ASN A 299 2.78 -17.05 -5.12
N ASP A 300 3.44 -17.67 -4.12
CA ASP A 300 4.64 -18.47 -4.34
C ASP A 300 4.35 -19.69 -5.23
N GLU A 301 3.25 -20.40 -5.00
CA GLU A 301 2.83 -21.55 -5.81
C GLU A 301 2.55 -21.16 -7.27
N ARG A 302 1.88 -20.02 -7.51
CA ARG A 302 1.66 -19.51 -8.88
C ARG A 302 2.97 -19.31 -9.62
N MET A 303 3.94 -18.68 -8.97
CA MET A 303 5.24 -18.43 -9.57
C MET A 303 6.06 -19.72 -9.73
N SER A 304 6.06 -20.58 -8.72
CA SER A 304 6.73 -21.90 -8.74
C SER A 304 6.23 -22.80 -9.88
N GLN A 305 4.95 -22.69 -10.26
CA GLN A 305 4.37 -23.42 -11.40
C GLN A 305 4.85 -22.91 -12.77
N ALA A 306 5.38 -21.69 -12.84
CA ALA A 306 5.90 -21.09 -14.08
C ALA A 306 7.42 -21.23 -14.24
N VAL A 307 8.15 -21.50 -13.14
CA VAL A 307 9.61 -21.56 -13.11
C VAL A 307 10.11 -22.96 -13.50
N ASP A 308 11.11 -23.01 -14.38
CA ASP A 308 11.86 -24.26 -14.63
C ASP A 308 12.78 -24.57 -13.44
N LYS A 309 12.34 -25.47 -12.56
CA LYS A 309 13.11 -25.93 -11.40
C LYS A 309 14.21 -26.94 -11.75
N MET A 310 14.38 -27.34 -13.02
CA MET A 310 15.51 -28.18 -13.46
C MET A 310 16.74 -27.35 -13.80
N TYR A 311 16.56 -26.07 -14.13
CA TYR A 311 17.67 -25.14 -14.29
C TYR A 311 18.40 -24.93 -12.96
N LYS A 312 19.73 -24.95 -12.98
CA LYS A 312 20.56 -24.85 -11.77
C LYS A 312 20.94 -23.40 -11.52
N ASP A 313 20.16 -22.72 -10.69
CA ASP A 313 20.45 -21.39 -10.17
C ASP A 313 19.76 -21.16 -8.82
N ARG A 314 19.97 -19.97 -8.27
CA ARG A 314 19.43 -19.53 -6.98
C ARG A 314 17.89 -19.52 -6.94
N ILE A 315 17.24 -19.23 -8.07
CA ILE A 315 15.77 -19.17 -8.18
C ILE A 315 15.18 -20.57 -8.04
N ALA A 316 15.72 -21.55 -8.77
CA ALA A 316 15.25 -22.94 -8.68
C ALA A 316 15.52 -23.51 -7.28
N ASP A 317 16.69 -23.26 -6.72
CA ASP A 317 17.05 -23.72 -5.38
C ASP A 317 16.06 -23.18 -4.33
N TYR A 318 15.76 -21.88 -4.39
CA TYR A 318 14.77 -21.25 -3.53
C TYR A 318 13.34 -21.82 -3.71
N TYR A 319 12.82 -21.93 -4.94
CA TYR A 319 11.45 -22.43 -5.14
C TYR A 319 11.31 -23.91 -4.76
N ARG A 320 12.37 -24.73 -4.81
CA ARG A 320 12.32 -26.11 -4.31
C ARG A 320 12.14 -26.18 -2.80
N ILE A 321 12.83 -25.33 -2.03
CA ILE A 321 12.63 -25.27 -0.57
C ILE A 321 11.28 -24.64 -0.22
N ALA A 322 10.84 -23.62 -0.96
CA ALA A 322 9.53 -23.01 -0.80
C ALA A 322 8.42 -24.06 -1.00
N ASP A 323 8.44 -24.79 -2.12
CA ASP A 323 7.49 -25.88 -2.40
C ASP A 323 7.47 -26.91 -1.26
N LYS A 324 8.63 -27.31 -0.73
CA LYS A 324 8.70 -28.28 0.36
C LYS A 324 8.00 -27.76 1.62
N ILE A 325 8.19 -26.48 1.96
CA ILE A 325 7.54 -25.84 3.10
C ILE A 325 6.04 -25.68 2.86
N HIS A 326 5.60 -25.28 1.66
CA HIS A 326 4.19 -25.15 1.32
C HIS A 326 3.46 -26.50 1.41
N ASN A 327 4.07 -27.57 0.90
CA ASN A 327 3.47 -28.90 0.85
C ASN A 327 3.43 -29.63 2.21
N LEU A 328 4.51 -29.56 2.99
CA LEU A 328 4.60 -30.29 4.27
C LEU A 328 4.16 -29.45 5.47
N GLY A 329 4.21 -28.13 5.34
CA GLY A 329 4.04 -27.19 6.44
C GLY A 329 5.33 -26.93 7.21
N TYR A 330 5.54 -25.68 7.62
CA TYR A 330 6.77 -25.23 8.31
C TYR A 330 7.00 -25.86 9.70
N VAL A 331 6.02 -26.56 10.27
CA VAL A 331 6.15 -27.27 11.55
C VAL A 331 6.58 -28.73 11.38
N HIS A 332 6.55 -29.26 10.15
CA HIS A 332 6.87 -30.66 9.88
C HIS A 332 8.39 -30.90 10.03
N PRO A 333 8.82 -32.00 10.70
CA PRO A 333 10.25 -32.29 10.89
C PRO A 333 11.07 -32.26 9.60
N ASP A 334 10.59 -32.91 8.53
CA ASP A 334 11.29 -32.93 7.24
C ASP A 334 11.41 -31.55 6.57
N ALA A 335 10.47 -30.63 6.84
CA ALA A 335 10.54 -29.26 6.35
C ALA A 335 11.59 -28.47 7.14
N ILE A 336 11.59 -28.62 8.47
CA ILE A 336 12.58 -27.99 9.36
C ILE A 336 14.01 -28.45 9.02
N GLU A 337 14.21 -29.75 8.81
CA GLU A 337 15.50 -30.31 8.41
C GLU A 337 15.96 -29.73 7.07
N ALA A 338 15.05 -29.64 6.09
CA ALA A 338 15.35 -29.04 4.80
C ALA A 338 15.71 -27.56 4.90
N VAL A 339 15.05 -26.81 5.79
CA VAL A 339 15.38 -25.40 6.04
C VAL A 339 16.77 -25.28 6.66
N GLN A 340 17.11 -26.14 7.63
CA GLN A 340 18.44 -26.16 8.22
C GLN A 340 19.52 -26.53 7.20
N GLU A 341 19.28 -27.52 6.34
CA GLU A 341 20.18 -27.91 5.26
C GLU A 341 20.35 -26.78 4.23
N PHE A 342 19.26 -26.17 3.80
CA PHE A 342 19.28 -25.02 2.90
C PHE A 342 20.08 -23.86 3.50
N TYR A 343 19.81 -23.53 4.77
CA TYR A 343 20.54 -22.47 5.47
C TYR A 343 22.04 -22.74 5.59
N ASN A 344 22.43 -23.99 5.86
CA ASN A 344 23.83 -24.38 6.04
C ASN A 344 24.62 -24.42 4.72
N THR A 345 23.92 -24.62 3.60
CA THR A 345 24.53 -24.70 2.26
C THR A 345 24.67 -23.34 1.57
N HIS A 346 24.01 -22.30 2.11
CA HIS A 346 24.06 -20.94 1.60
C HIS A 346 24.72 -20.01 2.61
N GLU A 347 25.28 -18.88 2.14
CA GLU A 347 25.74 -17.85 3.06
C GLU A 347 24.55 -17.30 3.86
N GLY A 348 24.72 -17.10 5.17
CA GLY A 348 23.63 -16.64 6.04
C GLY A 348 23.05 -15.27 5.63
N LEU A 349 23.82 -14.42 4.96
CA LEU A 349 23.40 -13.11 4.42
C LEU A 349 23.08 -13.12 2.93
N SER A 350 23.02 -14.30 2.30
CA SER A 350 22.60 -14.44 0.91
C SER A 350 21.13 -14.04 0.72
N VAL A 351 20.77 -13.69 -0.52
CA VAL A 351 19.40 -13.22 -0.83
C VAL A 351 18.39 -14.37 -0.78
N GLU A 352 18.82 -15.57 -1.12
CA GLU A 352 18.09 -16.83 -1.08
C GLU A 352 17.66 -17.14 0.35
N THR A 353 18.59 -17.01 1.29
CA THR A 353 18.33 -17.18 2.71
C THR A 353 17.44 -16.08 3.26
N GLU A 354 17.55 -14.85 2.76
CA GLU A 354 16.60 -13.78 3.10
C GLU A 354 15.19 -14.10 2.61
N CYS A 355 15.02 -14.55 1.36
CA CYS A 355 13.72 -15.01 0.86
C CYS A 355 13.14 -16.14 1.74
N LEU A 356 13.97 -17.10 2.14
CA LEU A 356 13.55 -18.18 3.04
C LEU A 356 13.09 -17.66 4.42
N ARG A 357 13.81 -16.70 5.00
CA ARG A 357 13.39 -16.05 6.25
C ARG A 357 12.05 -15.33 6.08
N GLN A 358 11.87 -14.61 4.98
CA GLN A 358 10.62 -13.91 4.68
C GLN A 358 9.44 -14.89 4.48
N LEU A 359 9.67 -16.02 3.81
CA LEU A 359 8.67 -17.09 3.69
C LEU A 359 8.22 -17.62 5.06
N VAL A 360 9.17 -17.96 5.94
CA VAL A 360 8.85 -18.50 7.27
C VAL A 360 8.16 -17.46 8.16
N ILE A 361 8.60 -16.20 8.16
CA ILE A 361 7.97 -15.16 8.98
C ILE A 361 6.55 -14.83 8.51
N THR A 362 6.26 -14.99 7.21
CA THR A 362 4.89 -14.89 6.67
C THR A 362 3.99 -15.95 7.28
N TYR A 363 4.45 -17.21 7.37
CA TYR A 363 3.71 -18.28 8.04
C TYR A 363 3.46 -17.97 9.52
N PHE A 364 4.48 -17.52 10.24
CA PHE A 364 4.32 -17.13 11.64
C PHE A 364 3.30 -15.98 11.78
N THR A 365 3.39 -14.98 10.90
CA THR A 365 2.50 -13.82 10.91
C THR A 365 1.06 -14.23 10.67
N ARG A 366 0.80 -15.08 9.67
CA ARG A 366 -0.54 -15.58 9.35
C ARG A 366 -1.13 -16.36 10.53
N LEU A 367 -0.33 -17.24 11.13
CA LEU A 367 -0.74 -18.02 12.29
C LEU A 367 -1.13 -17.10 13.46
N VAL A 368 -0.23 -16.23 13.90
CA VAL A 368 -0.44 -15.37 15.08
C VAL A 368 -1.60 -14.38 14.86
N LYS A 369 -1.77 -13.86 13.64
CA LYS A 369 -2.94 -13.02 13.30
C LYS A 369 -4.25 -13.81 13.33
N GLY A 370 -4.22 -15.10 13.00
CA GLY A 370 -5.37 -15.99 13.03
C GLY A 370 -5.80 -16.39 14.45
N LEU A 371 -4.92 -16.28 15.44
CA LEU A 371 -5.23 -16.67 16.82
C LEU A 371 -6.14 -15.64 17.53
N THR A 372 -7.15 -16.18 18.18
CA THR A 372 -7.98 -15.47 19.14
C THR A 372 -7.32 -15.42 20.52
N GLU A 373 -7.85 -14.60 21.42
CA GLU A 373 -7.31 -14.48 22.77
C GLU A 373 -7.50 -15.76 23.59
N ARG A 374 -8.52 -16.57 23.25
CA ARG A 374 -8.81 -17.83 23.94
C ARG A 374 -7.82 -18.94 23.60
N GLU A 375 -7.11 -18.81 22.49
CA GLU A 375 -6.16 -19.80 21.97
C GLU A 375 -4.72 -19.49 22.40
N TYR A 376 -4.53 -18.73 23.50
CA TYR A 376 -3.21 -18.33 23.97
C TYR A 376 -2.31 -19.52 24.35
N ASN A 377 -2.89 -20.66 24.75
CA ASN A 377 -2.13 -21.87 25.05
C ASN A 377 -1.52 -22.49 23.78
N ASP A 378 -2.25 -22.44 22.65
CA ASP A 378 -1.73 -22.91 21.36
C ASP A 378 -0.55 -22.04 20.93
N TYR A 379 -0.66 -20.72 21.12
CA TYR A 379 0.46 -19.80 20.92
C TYR A 379 1.69 -20.17 21.75
N PHE A 380 1.52 -20.51 23.05
CA PHE A 380 2.65 -20.90 23.92
C PHE A 380 3.36 -22.16 23.46
N GLU A 381 2.64 -23.13 22.92
CA GLU A 381 3.24 -24.33 22.36
C GLU A 381 3.97 -24.04 21.05
N LEU A 382 3.41 -23.17 20.22
CA LEU A 382 3.97 -22.78 18.92
C LEU A 382 5.27 -21.96 19.03
N THR A 383 5.51 -21.26 20.14
CA THR A 383 6.78 -20.52 20.32
C THR A 383 8.00 -21.42 20.38
N LYS A 384 7.83 -22.72 20.67
CA LYS A 384 8.90 -23.72 20.54
C LYS A 384 9.41 -23.81 19.10
N ILE A 385 8.50 -23.74 18.13
CA ILE A 385 8.84 -23.69 16.71
C ILE A 385 9.54 -22.37 16.37
N PHE A 386 9.07 -21.25 16.91
CA PHE A 386 9.73 -19.95 16.68
C PHE A 386 11.17 -19.97 17.18
N SER A 387 11.39 -20.46 18.41
CA SER A 387 12.73 -20.62 18.99
C SER A 387 13.63 -21.50 18.13
N LEU A 388 13.08 -22.56 17.54
CA LEU A 388 13.82 -23.44 16.64
C LEU A 388 14.29 -22.69 15.39
N TYR A 389 13.40 -21.99 14.69
CA TYR A 389 13.77 -21.20 13.51
C TYR A 389 14.70 -20.03 13.83
N MET A 390 14.53 -19.36 14.98
CA MET A 390 15.48 -18.34 15.46
C MET A 390 16.89 -18.91 15.64
N LYS A 391 17.01 -20.15 16.12
CA LYS A 391 18.30 -20.85 16.25
C LYS A 391 18.86 -21.27 14.90
N ILE A 392 18.03 -21.82 14.00
CA ILE A 392 18.44 -22.21 12.64
C ILE A 392 19.02 -20.99 11.92
N PHE A 393 18.30 -19.87 11.91
CA PHE A 393 18.69 -18.69 11.15
C PHE A 393 19.73 -17.82 11.84
N GLY A 394 19.80 -17.79 13.18
CA GLY A 394 20.75 -16.96 13.92
C GLY A 394 20.76 -15.48 13.51
N ASN A 395 19.65 -14.97 12.96
CA ASN A 395 19.58 -13.67 12.29
C ASN A 395 18.86 -12.64 13.17
N GLN A 396 19.51 -11.50 13.42
CA GLN A 396 18.98 -10.47 14.32
C GLN A 396 17.68 -9.84 13.80
N GLN A 397 17.59 -9.54 12.51
CA GLN A 397 16.39 -8.92 11.93
C GLN A 397 15.19 -9.86 12.03
N PHE A 398 15.37 -11.14 11.68
CA PHE A 398 14.33 -12.15 11.84
C PHE A 398 13.86 -12.27 13.29
N ASN A 399 14.79 -12.30 14.24
CA ASN A 399 14.45 -12.36 15.67
C ASN A 399 13.64 -11.14 16.12
N GLN A 400 13.97 -9.94 15.63
CA GLN A 400 13.21 -8.71 15.89
C GLN A 400 11.81 -8.75 15.26
N ASP A 401 11.66 -9.34 14.07
CA ASP A 401 10.36 -9.50 13.43
C ASP A 401 9.48 -10.48 14.21
N VAL A 402 10.05 -11.59 14.71
CA VAL A 402 9.37 -12.54 15.60
C VAL A 402 9.00 -11.88 16.93
N GLU A 403 9.90 -11.09 17.52
CA GLU A 403 9.65 -10.32 18.73
C GLU A 403 8.45 -9.39 18.55
N LYS A 404 8.45 -8.57 17.49
CA LYS A 404 7.38 -7.62 17.20
C LYS A 404 6.04 -8.34 17.00
N LEU A 405 6.03 -9.46 16.28
CA LEU A 405 4.85 -10.29 16.10
C LEU A 405 4.32 -10.82 17.45
N SER A 406 5.22 -11.36 18.26
CA SER A 406 4.94 -11.93 19.58
C SER A 406 4.39 -10.87 20.55
N MET A 407 5.03 -9.70 20.59
CA MET A 407 4.64 -8.58 21.45
C MET A 407 3.26 -8.03 21.07
N ASN A 408 2.93 -7.94 19.78
CA ASN A 408 1.59 -7.51 19.35
C ASN A 408 0.49 -8.44 19.88
N TYR A 409 0.71 -9.76 19.84
CA TYR A 409 -0.24 -10.73 20.35
C TYR A 409 -0.34 -10.70 21.88
N ILE A 410 0.79 -10.62 22.60
CA ILE A 410 0.76 -10.45 24.08
C ILE A 410 0.02 -9.17 24.48
N ASN A 411 0.25 -8.05 23.80
CA ASN A 411 -0.47 -6.81 24.07
C ASN A 411 -1.99 -6.96 23.87
N LYS A 412 -2.42 -7.70 22.84
CA LYS A 412 -3.82 -8.06 22.62
C LYS A 412 -4.38 -8.88 23.81
N LEU A 413 -3.64 -9.88 24.29
CA LEU A 413 -4.04 -10.67 25.45
C LEU A 413 -4.17 -9.83 26.73
N LEU A 414 -3.24 -8.91 27.00
CA LEU A 414 -3.28 -8.06 28.19
C LEU A 414 -4.40 -7.01 28.17
N LEU A 415 -4.91 -6.65 26.98
CA LEU A 415 -6.10 -5.82 26.85
C LEU A 415 -7.39 -6.60 27.16
N THR A 416 -7.41 -7.90 26.87
CA THR A 416 -8.57 -8.77 27.08
C THR A 416 -8.61 -9.34 28.50
N TYR A 417 -7.51 -9.93 28.95
CA TYR A 417 -7.35 -10.46 30.30
C TYR A 417 -6.79 -9.36 31.21
N THR A 418 -7.68 -8.61 31.87
CA THR A 418 -7.30 -7.46 32.70
C THR A 418 -7.25 -7.78 34.19
N ASP A 419 -7.97 -8.82 34.64
CA ASP A 419 -7.93 -9.27 36.03
C ASP A 419 -6.60 -9.94 36.33
N LYS A 420 -5.75 -9.22 37.06
CA LYS A 420 -4.43 -9.71 37.46
C LYS A 420 -4.47 -10.94 38.35
N ARG A 421 -5.60 -11.30 38.96
CA ARG A 421 -5.73 -12.50 39.80
C ARG A 421 -6.28 -13.70 39.04
N ALA A 422 -6.86 -13.48 37.87
CA ALA A 422 -7.39 -14.54 37.04
C ALA A 422 -6.27 -15.46 36.55
N LYS A 423 -6.63 -16.73 36.33
CA LYS A 423 -5.71 -17.77 35.87
C LYS A 423 -5.01 -17.36 34.56
N ASP A 424 -5.77 -16.91 33.57
CA ASP A 424 -5.23 -16.57 32.24
C ASP A 424 -4.15 -15.49 32.32
N TYR A 425 -4.37 -14.43 33.10
CA TYR A 425 -3.39 -13.37 33.29
C TYR A 425 -2.09 -13.89 33.93
N GLN A 426 -2.21 -14.77 34.93
CA GLN A 426 -1.05 -15.35 35.60
C GLN A 426 -0.28 -16.29 34.67
N ASP A 427 -0.98 -17.06 33.84
CA ASP A 427 -0.38 -17.93 32.83
C ASP A 427 0.39 -17.09 31.80
N ILE A 428 -0.22 -16.03 31.26
CA ILE A 428 0.44 -15.08 30.33
C ILE A 428 1.66 -14.44 30.98
N LYS A 429 1.53 -13.96 32.22
CA LYS A 429 2.65 -13.36 32.95
C LYS A 429 3.82 -14.34 33.12
N ARG A 430 3.53 -15.56 33.54
CA ARG A 430 4.55 -16.61 33.73
C ARG A 430 5.23 -16.96 32.41
N PHE A 431 4.46 -17.08 31.34
CA PHE A 431 4.99 -17.34 30.01
C PHE A 431 5.94 -16.22 29.55
N VAL A 432 5.51 -14.95 29.59
CA VAL A 432 6.35 -13.81 29.20
C VAL A 432 7.59 -13.70 30.09
N SER A 433 7.45 -13.90 31.40
CA SER A 433 8.58 -13.81 32.35
C SER A 433 9.63 -14.91 32.17
N THR A 434 9.31 -15.98 31.43
CA THR A 434 10.25 -17.07 31.15
C THR A 434 10.69 -17.02 29.70
N GLN A 435 9.77 -17.27 28.77
CA GLN A 435 10.09 -17.44 27.36
C GLN A 435 10.60 -16.15 26.68
N PHE A 436 10.04 -14.97 27.00
CA PHE A 436 10.48 -13.74 26.33
C PHE A 436 11.84 -13.26 26.87
N VAL A 437 12.18 -13.62 28.11
CA VAL A 437 13.53 -13.40 28.65
C VAL A 437 14.52 -14.38 28.01
N ASP A 438 14.15 -15.67 27.93
CA ASP A 438 14.97 -16.71 27.29
C ASP A 438 15.28 -16.39 25.81
N PHE A 439 14.32 -15.79 25.10
CA PHE A 439 14.49 -15.36 23.70
C PHE A 439 15.22 -14.02 23.55
N ASN A 440 15.54 -13.34 24.65
CA ASN A 440 16.05 -11.96 24.67
C ASN A 440 15.11 -10.94 23.99
N PHE A 441 13.81 -11.18 24.01
CA PHE A 441 12.78 -10.21 23.57
C PHE A 441 12.58 -9.11 24.60
N LEU A 442 12.67 -9.45 25.89
CA LEU A 442 12.55 -8.50 26.99
C LEU A 442 13.60 -8.81 28.05
N SER A 443 14.16 -7.78 28.67
CA SER A 443 14.90 -7.93 29.90
C SER A 443 13.97 -8.18 31.09
N ASP A 444 14.51 -8.77 32.17
CA ASP A 444 13.78 -8.94 33.44
C ASP A 444 13.12 -7.63 33.92
N LYS A 445 13.82 -6.51 33.74
CA LYS A 445 13.32 -5.18 34.13
C LYS A 445 12.10 -4.77 33.31
N GLU A 446 12.14 -4.98 32.00
CA GLU A 446 11.02 -4.65 31.09
C GLU A 446 9.81 -5.52 31.37
N VAL A 447 10.01 -6.82 31.63
CA VAL A 447 8.93 -7.72 32.08
C VAL A 447 8.29 -7.19 33.36
N VAL A 448 9.07 -6.84 34.38
CA VAL A 448 8.52 -6.31 35.63
C VAL A 448 7.74 -5.02 35.35
N GLU A 449 8.25 -4.08 34.56
CA GLU A 449 7.54 -2.85 34.19
C GLU A 449 6.23 -3.12 33.43
N MET A 450 6.22 -4.10 32.52
CA MET A 450 5.05 -4.49 31.74
C MET A 450 3.88 -4.95 32.62
N PHE A 451 4.17 -5.72 33.69
CA PHE A 451 3.15 -6.26 34.59
C PHE A 451 2.91 -5.41 35.85
N LYS A 452 3.68 -4.34 36.07
CA LYS A 452 3.50 -3.41 37.19
C LYS A 452 2.10 -2.78 37.15
N THR A 453 1.53 -2.54 38.33
CA THR A 453 0.29 -1.80 38.46
C THR A 453 0.60 -0.31 38.40
N ARG A 454 0.24 0.35 37.29
CA ARG A 454 0.30 1.82 37.23
C ARG A 454 -0.63 2.38 38.31
N ARG A 455 -0.06 3.00 39.35
CA ARG A 455 -0.86 3.74 40.35
C ARG A 455 -1.64 4.83 39.62
N LYS A 456 -2.95 4.92 39.84
CA LYS A 456 -3.72 6.10 39.41
C LYS A 456 -2.98 7.34 39.92
N ARG A 457 -2.64 8.28 39.04
CA ARG A 457 -2.22 9.62 39.48
C ARG A 457 -3.36 10.11 40.37
N LYS A 458 -3.09 10.36 41.66
CA LYS A 458 -4.01 11.12 42.50
C LYS A 458 -4.32 12.39 41.70
N LYS A 459 -5.60 12.70 41.47
CA LYS A 459 -5.98 14.07 41.13
C LYS A 459 -5.25 14.93 42.16
N LYS A 460 -4.46 15.91 41.71
CA LYS A 460 -4.06 16.98 42.63
C LYS A 460 -5.37 17.45 43.25
N SER A 461 -5.52 17.26 44.56
CA SER A 461 -6.47 18.05 45.29
C SER A 461 -6.06 19.48 45.00
N ASP A 462 -6.93 20.23 44.33
CA ASP A 462 -6.88 21.68 44.39
C ASP A 462 -7.25 22.00 45.85
N GLU A 463 -6.25 21.94 46.72
CA GLU A 463 -6.30 22.41 48.10
C GLU A 463 -5.61 23.78 48.12
N GLU A 464 -6.49 24.78 48.20
CA GLU A 464 -6.35 26.19 48.62
C GLU A 464 -5.53 27.17 47.78
#